data_AF-A0A1Y2TEF2-F1
#
_entry.id   AF-A0A1Y2TEF2-F1
#
_cell.length_a   1.000
_cell.length_b   1.000
_cell.length_c   1.000
_cell.angle_alpha   90.00
_cell.angle_beta   90.00
_cell.angle_gamma   90.00
#
_symmetry.space_group_name_H-M   'P 1'
#
loop_
_entity.id
_entity.type
_entity.pdbx_description
1 polymer ?
#
loop_
_entity_poly.entity_id
_entity_poly.type
_entity_poly.pdbx_seq_one_letter_code
_entity_poly.pdbx_strand_id
1 'polypeptide(L)'
;MSFYEKLPAELKLKIWKEAAYEHGMHHFRFIEDRYNDLARGHPMNTQLLKILPAQTADKSAWRARNNASRMDAFSWDAVEKFMKGEAAKLLYPLYPVPSTRANRSGSAMVHLDNDLICVQFAGMIMATWIRPLALPDMLTGIKRVALEYTEKGPGYSLLFPSNPFRCRCEDRAHRDDFFCPTTVDDFITYFPDLEKLYFIIKIKQTGSIIPPPTPSLPVGGKKRDYEGNVKPNARQPLKRRLTRAQAKKKLYSDTTERIKATAQRENLAYYEDIKFEYFEAKEEDAEKLVFYEPISTLFTGLEDLWQNQEATQFLPHPVHRVALGVIVYFDKPKPAATKK
;
A
#
# COMPACT_ATOMS: atom_id res chain seq x y z
N MET A 1 3.37 33.05 16.13
CA MET A 1 2.88 32.13 17.17
C MET A 1 1.48 32.55 17.58
N SER A 2 0.59 31.60 17.86
CA SER A 2 -0.24 30.98 16.82
C SER A 2 -1.71 31.07 17.26
N PHE A 3 -2.63 31.35 16.33
CA PHE A 3 -4.08 31.36 16.57
C PHE A 3 -4.58 30.09 17.30
N TYR A 4 -3.84 28.99 17.17
CA TYR A 4 -4.09 27.70 17.80
C TYR A 4 -4.18 27.75 19.32
N GLU A 5 -3.29 28.49 20.01
CA GLU A 5 -3.30 28.55 21.48
C GLU A 5 -4.61 29.14 22.02
N LYS A 6 -5.21 30.07 21.26
CA LYS A 6 -6.47 30.75 21.56
C LYS A 6 -7.71 29.94 21.18
N LEU A 7 -7.55 28.77 20.54
CA LEU A 7 -8.67 27.91 20.20
C LEU A 7 -9.27 27.25 21.45
N PRO A 8 -10.61 27.14 21.53
CA PRO A 8 -11.28 26.28 22.50
C PRO A 8 -10.80 24.83 22.41
N ALA A 9 -10.89 24.10 23.53
CA ALA A 9 -10.44 22.72 23.62
C ALA A 9 -11.15 21.79 22.61
N GLU A 10 -12.41 22.06 22.31
CA GLU A 10 -13.21 21.30 21.34
C GLU A 10 -12.65 21.43 19.92
N LEU A 11 -12.18 22.61 19.54
CA LEU A 11 -11.56 22.83 18.23
C LEU A 11 -10.17 22.20 18.16
N LYS A 12 -9.39 22.27 19.24
CA LYS A 12 -8.10 21.58 19.34
C LYS A 12 -8.26 20.06 19.22
N LEU A 13 -9.27 19.49 19.87
CA LEU A 13 -9.64 18.08 19.75
C LEU A 13 -10.07 17.70 18.34
N LYS A 14 -10.84 18.55 17.64
CA LYS A 14 -11.19 18.30 16.23
C LYS A 14 -9.96 18.30 15.32
N ILE A 15 -9.08 19.29 15.47
CA ILE A 15 -7.80 19.35 14.74
C ILE A 15 -6.98 18.10 15.01
N TRP A 16 -6.96 17.64 16.26
CA TRP A 16 -6.28 16.41 16.62
C TRP A 16 -6.91 15.17 15.97
N LYS A 17 -8.24 15.01 16.02
CA LYS A 17 -8.93 13.87 15.40
C LYS A 17 -8.64 13.79 13.89
N GLU A 18 -8.60 14.94 13.21
CA GLU A 18 -8.22 15.01 11.80
C GLU A 18 -6.74 14.70 11.55
N ALA A 19 -5.84 15.07 12.48
CA ALA A 19 -4.40 14.83 12.36
C ALA A 19 -3.93 13.46 12.85
N ALA A 20 -4.74 12.80 13.69
CA ALA A 20 -4.41 11.55 14.34
C ALA A 20 -4.58 10.33 13.42
N TYR A 21 -5.32 10.47 12.32
CA TYR A 21 -5.59 9.42 11.33
C TYR A 21 -6.02 8.11 12.00
N GLU A 22 -7.32 7.91 12.18
CA GLU A 22 -7.88 6.73 12.86
C GLU A 22 -7.31 5.42 12.30
N HIS A 23 -7.16 5.36 10.97
CA HIS A 23 -6.49 4.28 10.25
C HIS A 23 -5.27 4.81 9.49
N GLY A 24 -4.09 4.69 10.11
CA GLY A 24 -2.86 5.26 9.57
C GLY A 24 -2.14 4.32 8.63
N MET A 25 -1.67 4.85 7.50
CA MET A 25 -0.74 4.15 6.62
C MET A 25 0.71 4.55 6.95
N HIS A 26 1.60 3.57 7.12
CA HIS A 26 3.01 3.78 7.47
C HIS A 26 3.94 3.10 6.47
N HIS A 27 4.91 3.84 5.96
CA HIS A 27 5.86 3.38 4.96
C HIS A 27 7.20 3.08 5.59
N PHE A 28 7.56 1.80 5.59
CA PHE A 28 8.84 1.33 6.09
C PHE A 28 9.65 0.69 4.97
N ARG A 29 10.97 0.88 5.05
CA ARG A 29 11.95 0.23 4.22
C ARG A 29 12.64 -0.86 5.01
N PHE A 30 12.61 -2.07 4.50
CA PHE A 30 13.30 -3.23 5.07
C PHE A 30 14.59 -3.43 4.28
N ILE A 31 15.73 -3.39 4.98
CA ILE A 31 17.06 -3.47 4.38
C ILE A 31 17.85 -4.62 5.00
N GLU A 32 18.49 -5.45 4.18
CA GLU A 32 19.48 -6.43 4.66
C GLU A 32 20.69 -5.70 5.26
N ASP A 33 21.01 -5.94 6.54
CA ASP A 33 22.12 -5.27 7.25
C ASP A 33 23.39 -6.16 7.35
N ARG A 34 23.73 -6.84 6.24
CA ARG A 34 24.79 -7.86 6.19
C ARG A 34 26.14 -7.42 6.77
N TYR A 35 26.52 -6.16 6.58
CA TYR A 35 27.81 -5.64 7.07
C TYR A 35 27.83 -5.46 8.60
N ASN A 36 26.74 -4.99 9.20
CA ASN A 36 26.67 -4.91 10.66
C ASN A 36 26.53 -6.29 11.30
N ASP A 37 25.93 -7.25 10.60
CA ASP A 37 25.74 -8.62 11.07
C ASP A 37 27.08 -9.32 11.35
N LEU A 38 28.02 -9.20 10.41
CA LEU A 38 29.39 -9.72 10.57
C LEU A 38 30.13 -9.04 11.70
N ALA A 39 29.96 -7.72 11.86
CA ALA A 39 30.63 -6.94 12.89
C ALA A 39 30.09 -7.20 14.31
N ARG A 40 28.83 -7.65 14.44
CA ARG A 40 28.17 -7.93 15.73
C ARG A 40 28.22 -9.40 16.16
N GLY A 41 28.88 -10.25 15.39
CA GLY A 41 29.01 -11.69 15.70
C GLY A 41 27.72 -12.49 15.51
N HIS A 42 26.75 -11.96 14.75
CA HIS A 42 25.58 -12.74 14.38
C HIS A 42 25.99 -13.87 13.43
N PRO A 43 25.38 -15.05 13.54
CA PRO A 43 25.80 -16.19 12.73
C PRO A 43 25.46 -15.94 11.26
N MET A 44 26.39 -16.35 10.37
CA MET A 44 26.31 -16.17 8.91
C MET A 44 25.04 -16.74 8.28
N ASN A 45 24.26 -17.54 9.00
CA ASN A 45 23.02 -18.17 8.55
C ASN A 45 21.76 -17.41 8.97
N THR A 46 21.87 -16.22 9.57
CA THR A 46 20.71 -15.41 9.97
C THR A 46 20.63 -14.16 9.10
N GLN A 47 19.42 -13.69 8.80
CA GLN A 47 19.22 -12.44 8.09
C GLN A 47 18.64 -11.41 9.07
N LEU A 48 19.34 -10.30 9.26
CA LEU A 48 18.81 -9.16 10.00
C LEU A 48 18.24 -8.15 9.02
N LEU A 49 16.94 -7.88 9.16
CA LEU A 49 16.28 -6.81 8.46
C LEU A 49 16.27 -5.57 9.34
N LYS A 50 16.89 -4.50 8.84
CA LYS A 50 16.76 -3.18 9.43
C LYS A 50 15.49 -2.54 8.91
N ILE A 51 14.57 -2.21 9.82
CA ILE A 51 13.39 -1.43 9.53
C ILE A 51 13.76 0.05 9.63
N LEU A 52 13.62 0.78 8.53
CA LEU A 52 13.85 2.22 8.46
C LEU A 52 12.59 2.92 7.96
N PRO A 53 12.32 4.17 8.36
CA PRO A 53 11.31 4.98 7.67
C PRO A 53 11.66 5.16 6.19
N ALA A 54 10.66 5.21 5.31
CA ALA A 54 10.88 5.56 3.90
C ALA A 54 11.50 6.97 3.79
N GLN A 55 12.63 7.16 3.11
CA GLN A 55 13.42 8.41 3.14
C GLN A 55 12.72 9.67 2.54
N THR A 56 13.27 10.86 2.90
CA THR A 56 13.12 12.26 2.41
C THR A 56 11.74 12.87 2.14
N ALA A 57 10.68 12.08 2.02
CA ALA A 57 9.30 12.54 1.95
C ALA A 57 8.36 11.47 2.51
N ASP A 58 8.74 10.91 3.66
CA ASP A 58 7.93 9.96 4.41
C ASP A 58 6.57 10.58 4.72
N LYS A 59 5.51 9.97 4.18
CA LYS A 59 4.14 10.46 4.34
C LYS A 59 3.42 9.76 5.48
N SER A 60 4.09 8.85 6.19
CA SER A 60 3.48 7.99 7.18
C SER A 60 2.65 8.76 8.20
N ALA A 61 1.50 8.19 8.56
CA ALA A 61 0.59 8.73 9.54
C ALA A 61 1.27 8.98 10.91
N TRP A 62 2.22 8.13 11.32
CA TRP A 62 2.94 8.30 12.59
C TRP A 62 3.67 9.64 12.68
N ARG A 63 4.10 10.23 11.56
CA ARG A 63 4.72 11.57 11.56
C ARG A 63 3.72 12.67 11.85
N ALA A 64 2.52 12.58 11.29
CA ALA A 64 1.46 13.53 11.59
C ALA A 64 1.08 13.45 13.07
N ARG A 65 0.94 12.22 13.61
CA ARG A 65 0.70 11.98 15.04
C ARG A 65 1.81 12.57 15.92
N ASN A 66 3.08 12.34 15.59
CA ASN A 66 4.21 12.91 16.33
C ASN A 66 4.27 14.45 16.23
N ASN A 67 3.89 15.03 15.10
CA ASN A 67 3.83 16.48 14.96
C ASN A 67 2.67 17.07 15.77
N ALA A 68 1.50 16.41 15.76
CA ALA A 68 0.35 16.81 16.56
C ALA A 68 0.64 16.73 18.06
N SER A 69 1.32 15.68 18.53
CA SER A 69 1.67 15.51 19.94
C SER A 69 2.60 16.60 20.49
N ARG A 70 3.21 17.41 19.62
CA ARG A 70 4.11 18.52 19.98
C ARG A 70 3.43 19.87 20.00
N MET A 71 2.16 19.96 19.58
CA MET A 71 1.45 21.24 19.49
C MET A 71 1.12 21.80 20.88
N ASP A 72 0.55 20.98 21.76
CA ASP A 72 0.25 21.34 23.15
C ASP A 72 0.05 20.09 24.03
N ALA A 73 -0.16 20.31 25.34
CA ALA A 73 -0.39 19.23 26.30
C ALA A 73 -1.66 18.41 26.00
N PHE A 74 -2.72 19.04 25.49
CA PHE A 74 -3.96 18.34 25.13
C PHE A 74 -3.76 17.39 23.96
N SER A 75 -3.03 17.82 22.94
CA SER A 75 -2.68 17.03 21.77
C SER A 75 -1.75 15.88 22.14
N TRP A 76 -0.81 16.12 23.07
CA TRP A 76 -0.01 15.05 23.66
C TRP A 76 -0.90 14.01 24.34
N ASP A 77 -1.77 14.43 25.26
CA ASP A 77 -2.64 13.52 26.02
C ASP A 77 -3.59 12.74 25.10
N ALA A 78 -4.05 13.36 24.00
CA ALA A 78 -4.89 12.70 23.01
C ALA A 78 -4.12 11.65 22.20
N VAL A 79 -2.90 11.97 21.71
CA VAL A 79 -2.02 10.95 21.07
C VAL A 79 -1.70 9.85 22.05
N GLU A 80 -1.40 10.20 23.29
CA GLU A 80 -1.10 9.23 24.33
C GLU A 80 -2.29 8.30 24.58
N LYS A 81 -3.52 8.81 24.69
CA LYS A 81 -4.74 8.00 24.84
C LYS A 81 -4.99 7.09 23.64
N PHE A 82 -4.82 7.60 22.43
CA PHE A 82 -4.94 6.79 21.21
C PHE A 82 -3.90 5.68 21.15
N MET A 83 -2.70 5.94 21.68
CA MET A 83 -1.58 4.98 21.70
C MET A 83 -1.45 4.23 23.03
N LYS A 84 -2.37 4.38 23.98
CA LYS A 84 -2.34 3.71 25.29
C LYS A 84 -3.08 2.37 25.17
N GLY A 85 -2.31 1.28 25.08
CA GLY A 85 -2.81 -0.09 25.13
C GLY A 85 -1.81 -1.09 24.57
N GLU A 86 -2.11 -2.39 24.68
CA GLU A 86 -1.37 -3.50 24.02
C GLU A 86 -1.37 -3.34 22.48
N ALA A 87 -2.29 -2.53 21.94
CA ALA A 87 -2.42 -2.27 20.52
C ALA A 87 -1.38 -1.28 19.96
N ALA A 88 -0.53 -0.64 20.77
CA ALA A 88 0.49 0.28 20.27
C ALA A 88 1.89 -0.36 20.28
N LYS A 89 2.57 -0.36 19.14
CA LYS A 89 3.92 -0.93 18.99
C LYS A 89 4.92 0.08 18.45
N LEU A 90 6.14 0.01 18.97
CA LEU A 90 7.27 0.79 18.49
C LEU A 90 8.04 -0.02 17.42
N LEU A 91 7.96 0.39 16.15
CA LEU A 91 8.66 -0.29 15.04
C LEU A 91 10.01 0.32 14.71
N TYR A 92 10.23 1.59 15.06
CA TYR A 92 11.51 2.26 14.81
C TYR A 92 11.95 3.03 16.07
N PRO A 93 12.80 2.44 16.93
CA PRO A 93 13.43 3.14 18.03
C PRO A 93 14.67 3.91 17.55
N LEU A 94 14.82 5.18 17.95
CA LEU A 94 16.00 5.99 17.62
C LEU A 94 17.24 5.76 18.52
N TYR A 95 17.25 4.71 19.37
CA TYR A 95 18.29 4.40 20.38
C TYR A 95 18.50 5.44 21.50
N PRO A 96 19.05 4.97 22.65
CA PRO A 96 18.25 4.46 23.75
C PRO A 96 17.41 5.59 24.39
N VAL A 97 16.17 5.28 24.74
CA VAL A 97 15.19 6.23 25.26
C VAL A 97 15.51 6.59 26.72
N PRO A 98 15.96 7.81 27.07
CA PRO A 98 15.72 8.31 28.42
C PRO A 98 14.20 8.54 28.51
N SER A 99 13.58 8.07 29.58
CA SER A 99 12.13 8.03 29.84
C SER A 99 11.39 9.38 29.89
N THR A 100 11.98 10.46 29.36
CA THR A 100 11.40 11.80 29.39
C THR A 100 10.67 12.13 28.08
N ARG A 101 9.62 12.95 28.20
CA ARG A 101 8.76 13.48 27.11
C ARG A 101 9.52 13.99 25.87
N ALA A 102 10.82 14.27 25.95
CA ALA A 102 11.59 14.95 24.92
C ALA A 102 12.06 14.06 23.75
N ASN A 103 12.24 12.74 23.93
CA ASN A 103 13.01 11.91 22.97
C ASN A 103 12.21 10.94 22.08
N ARG A 104 10.88 10.91 22.13
CA ARG A 104 10.07 10.11 21.17
C ARG A 104 9.95 10.74 19.78
N SER A 105 10.54 11.90 19.57
CA SER A 105 10.30 12.79 18.42
C SER A 105 10.70 12.27 17.04
N GLY A 106 11.34 11.12 16.94
CA GLY A 106 11.53 10.41 15.67
C GLY A 106 11.30 8.90 15.77
N SER A 107 10.60 8.46 16.81
CA SER A 107 10.19 7.07 16.97
C SER A 107 8.90 6.81 16.20
N ALA A 108 8.83 5.69 15.47
CA ALA A 108 7.64 5.30 14.73
C ALA A 108 6.76 4.39 15.60
N MET A 109 5.72 4.97 16.20
CA MET A 109 4.71 4.23 16.92
C MET A 109 3.52 3.94 16.00
N VAL A 110 3.08 2.69 15.97
CA VAL A 110 1.98 2.20 15.13
C VAL A 110 0.91 1.55 15.99
N HIS A 111 -0.34 1.64 15.56
CA HIS A 111 -1.49 0.99 16.17
C HIS A 111 -1.77 -0.33 15.44
N LEU A 112 -1.44 -1.45 16.09
CA LEU A 112 -1.50 -2.81 15.57
C LEU A 112 -2.85 -3.19 14.97
N ASP A 113 -3.96 -2.78 15.59
CA ASP A 113 -5.31 -3.12 15.13
C ASP A 113 -5.90 -2.19 14.08
N ASN A 114 -5.30 -1.02 13.81
CA ASN A 114 -5.93 0.01 12.97
C ASN A 114 -5.05 0.47 11.81
N ASP A 115 -3.74 0.30 11.93
CA ASP A 115 -2.81 0.81 10.96
C ASP A 115 -2.41 -0.24 9.92
N LEU A 116 -1.99 0.26 8.76
CA LEU A 116 -1.42 -0.52 7.68
C LEU A 116 0.08 -0.25 7.58
N ILE A 117 0.87 -1.33 7.53
CA ILE A 117 2.32 -1.26 7.33
C ILE A 117 2.63 -1.53 5.86
N CYS A 118 3.00 -0.48 5.12
CA CYS A 118 3.59 -0.60 3.79
C CYS A 118 5.05 -0.98 3.89
N VAL A 119 5.40 -2.13 3.33
CA VAL A 119 6.79 -2.59 3.29
C VAL A 119 7.35 -2.35 1.90
N GLN A 120 8.39 -1.51 1.86
CA GLN A 120 9.28 -1.37 0.73
C GLN A 120 10.57 -2.10 1.05
N PHE A 121 11.09 -2.85 0.09
CA PHE A 121 12.37 -3.51 0.29
C PHE A 121 13.48 -2.76 -0.41
N ALA A 122 14.66 -2.76 0.19
CA ALA A 122 15.87 -2.28 -0.47
C ALA A 122 17.04 -3.22 -0.22
N GLY A 123 17.75 -3.54 -1.30
CA GLY A 123 18.82 -4.53 -1.28
C GLY A 123 18.31 -5.93 -1.59
N MET A 124 19.24 -6.89 -1.59
CA MET A 124 18.92 -8.28 -1.87
C MET A 124 18.40 -8.94 -0.60
N ILE A 125 17.19 -9.46 -0.63
CA ILE A 125 16.70 -10.33 0.44
C ILE A 125 16.77 -11.75 -0.09
N MET A 126 17.42 -12.62 0.67
CA MET A 126 17.51 -14.03 0.31
C MET A 126 16.21 -14.71 0.76
N ALA A 127 15.84 -15.80 0.09
CA ALA A 127 14.65 -16.57 0.46
C ALA A 127 14.74 -17.04 1.93
N THR A 128 13.59 -17.07 2.60
CA THR A 128 13.49 -17.02 4.07
C THR A 128 13.75 -18.38 4.70
N TRP A 129 13.53 -19.46 3.94
CA TRP A 129 14.00 -20.81 4.29
C TRP A 129 15.52 -20.95 4.33
N ILE A 130 16.27 -20.00 3.74
CA ILE A 130 17.74 -20.02 3.77
C ILE A 130 18.25 -19.42 5.09
N ARG A 131 17.55 -18.43 5.68
CA ARG A 131 17.99 -17.73 6.90
C ARG A 131 16.81 -17.21 7.74
N PRO A 132 16.67 -17.61 9.02
CA PRO A 132 15.69 -17.01 9.91
C PRO A 132 15.93 -15.51 10.10
N LEU A 133 14.86 -14.75 10.36
CA LEU A 133 14.97 -13.37 10.82
C LEU A 133 15.38 -13.32 12.28
N ALA A 134 16.37 -12.50 12.63
CA ALA A 134 16.84 -12.43 14.02
C ALA A 134 15.94 -11.59 14.97
N LEU A 135 14.86 -10.97 14.48
CA LEU A 135 13.98 -10.12 15.31
C LEU A 135 12.48 -10.34 15.01
N PRO A 136 11.95 -11.58 15.16
CA PRO A 136 10.52 -11.85 14.97
C PRO A 136 9.64 -11.00 15.90
N ASP A 137 10.11 -10.74 17.12
CA ASP A 137 9.43 -9.90 18.12
C ASP A 137 9.15 -8.48 17.65
N MET A 138 9.87 -7.97 16.63
CA MET A 138 9.60 -6.65 16.08
C MET A 138 8.34 -6.64 15.22
N LEU A 139 7.98 -7.77 14.60
CA LEU A 139 6.87 -7.89 13.65
C LEU A 139 5.61 -8.53 14.25
N THR A 140 5.70 -9.11 15.46
CA THR A 140 4.54 -9.60 16.21
C THR A 140 3.44 -8.55 16.41
N GLY A 141 2.19 -8.99 16.46
CA GLY A 141 1.00 -8.16 16.60
C GLY A 141 0.64 -7.34 15.35
N ILE A 142 1.48 -7.27 14.31
CA ILE A 142 1.15 -6.56 13.08
C ILE A 142 0.16 -7.42 12.27
N LYS A 143 -1.09 -6.96 12.20
CA LYS A 143 -2.18 -7.69 11.55
C LYS A 143 -2.35 -7.39 10.07
N ARG A 144 -1.86 -6.23 9.61
CA ARG A 144 -2.09 -5.75 8.24
C ARG A 144 -0.82 -5.19 7.62
N VAL A 145 -0.45 -5.79 6.51
CA VAL A 145 0.75 -5.45 5.76
C VAL A 145 0.39 -5.21 4.31
N ALA A 146 1.10 -4.31 3.66
CA ALA A 146 0.96 -4.06 2.24
C ALA A 146 2.30 -4.08 1.51
N LEU A 147 2.26 -4.56 0.27
CA LEU A 147 3.35 -4.51 -0.70
C LEU A 147 2.97 -3.56 -1.84
N GLU A 148 3.89 -2.64 -2.18
CA GLU A 148 3.70 -1.77 -3.35
C GLU A 148 3.89 -2.58 -4.64
N TYR A 149 2.86 -2.68 -5.48
CA TYR A 149 2.94 -3.40 -6.74
C TYR A 149 3.38 -2.47 -7.87
N THR A 150 4.50 -2.79 -8.53
CA THR A 150 4.99 -2.07 -9.71
C THR A 150 5.38 -3.03 -10.84
N GLU A 151 4.96 -2.71 -12.06
CA GLU A 151 5.12 -3.52 -13.30
C GLU A 151 6.55 -3.93 -13.66
N LYS A 152 7.57 -3.28 -13.10
CA LYS A 152 8.99 -3.54 -13.37
C LYS A 152 9.70 -4.22 -12.20
N GLY A 153 8.93 -4.78 -11.26
CA GLY A 153 9.35 -4.79 -9.85
C GLY A 153 9.64 -3.38 -9.36
N PRO A 154 10.09 -3.18 -8.12
CA PRO A 154 10.73 -1.92 -7.74
C PRO A 154 11.91 -1.72 -8.72
N GLY A 155 12.25 -0.50 -9.13
CA GLY A 155 13.12 -0.31 -10.31
C GLY A 155 14.51 -0.95 -10.19
N TYR A 156 14.90 -1.75 -11.19
CA TYR A 156 16.22 -2.37 -11.31
C TYR A 156 17.32 -1.29 -11.34
N SER A 157 17.91 -0.99 -10.18
CA SER A 157 19.20 -0.33 -10.13
C SER A 157 20.26 -1.42 -10.03
N LEU A 158 21.26 -1.40 -10.91
CA LEU A 158 22.40 -2.32 -10.86
C LEU A 158 23.14 -2.30 -9.51
N LEU A 159 22.94 -1.24 -8.71
CA LEU A 159 23.53 -1.08 -7.37
C LEU A 159 22.61 -1.54 -6.23
N PHE A 160 21.31 -1.73 -6.49
CA PHE A 160 20.31 -2.11 -5.48
C PHE A 160 19.27 -3.02 -6.14
N PRO A 161 19.42 -4.36 -6.07
CA PRO A 161 18.39 -5.26 -6.55
C PRO A 161 17.11 -4.91 -5.79
N SER A 162 16.11 -4.63 -6.59
CA SER A 162 14.93 -3.90 -6.20
C SER A 162 13.74 -4.85 -6.02
N ASN A 163 13.83 -6.05 -6.60
CA ASN A 163 12.95 -7.15 -6.23
C ASN A 163 13.63 -7.97 -5.11
N PRO A 164 13.19 -7.84 -3.85
CA PRO A 164 13.72 -8.63 -2.73
C PRO A 164 13.41 -10.11 -2.87
N PHE A 165 12.49 -10.47 -3.76
CA PHE A 165 11.93 -11.79 -3.84
C PHE A 165 12.48 -12.56 -5.04
N ARG A 166 13.73 -13.04 -4.93
CA ARG A 166 14.31 -13.93 -5.94
C ARG A 166 13.87 -15.38 -5.65
N CYS A 167 12.99 -15.95 -6.48
CA CYS A 167 12.68 -17.39 -6.36
C CYS A 167 13.90 -18.23 -6.77
N ARG A 168 14.03 -19.41 -6.14
CA ARG A 168 14.93 -20.51 -6.51
C ARG A 168 14.21 -21.66 -7.21
N CYS A 169 13.07 -21.40 -7.86
CA CYS A 169 12.26 -22.45 -8.47
C CYS A 169 13.12 -23.15 -9.56
N GLU A 170 13.43 -24.44 -9.36
CA GLU A 170 14.51 -25.15 -10.07
C GLU A 170 14.23 -25.38 -11.57
N ASP A 171 12.96 -25.39 -11.99
CA ASP A 171 12.57 -25.89 -13.33
C ASP A 171 11.80 -24.89 -14.22
N ARG A 172 11.60 -23.63 -13.80
CA ARG A 172 10.93 -22.61 -14.62
C ARG A 172 11.75 -21.32 -14.64
N ALA A 173 12.13 -20.88 -15.84
CA ALA A 173 12.75 -19.57 -16.04
C ALA A 173 11.86 -18.48 -15.41
N HIS A 174 12.41 -17.72 -14.47
CA HIS A 174 11.67 -16.67 -13.79
C HIS A 174 11.43 -15.49 -14.72
N ARG A 175 10.22 -14.94 -14.64
CA ARG A 175 9.96 -13.60 -15.14
C ARG A 175 10.33 -12.63 -14.01
N ASP A 176 11.41 -11.88 -14.19
CA ASP A 176 11.86 -10.85 -13.25
C ASP A 176 10.81 -9.73 -13.04
N ASP A 177 9.79 -9.70 -13.90
CA ASP A 177 8.74 -8.69 -13.95
C ASP A 177 7.63 -8.89 -12.87
N PHE A 178 7.55 -10.06 -12.21
CA PHE A 178 6.44 -10.41 -11.31
C PHE A 178 6.89 -10.90 -9.93
N PHE A 179 6.01 -10.76 -8.94
CA PHE A 179 6.17 -11.42 -7.64
C PHE A 179 5.96 -12.93 -7.80
N CYS A 180 6.83 -13.73 -7.19
CA CYS A 180 6.66 -15.18 -7.12
C CYS A 180 5.78 -15.53 -5.91
N PRO A 181 4.75 -16.40 -6.07
CA PRO A 181 3.91 -16.86 -4.96
C PRO A 181 4.71 -17.43 -3.79
N THR A 182 5.66 -18.33 -4.06
CA THR A 182 6.49 -18.96 -3.01
C THR A 182 7.23 -17.94 -2.17
N THR A 183 7.76 -16.88 -2.80
CA THR A 183 8.50 -15.88 -2.04
C THR A 183 7.60 -14.92 -1.26
N VAL A 184 6.35 -14.73 -1.70
CA VAL A 184 5.34 -13.98 -0.94
C VAL A 184 4.84 -14.81 0.24
N ASP A 185 4.69 -16.13 0.09
CA ASP A 185 4.39 -17.06 1.18
C ASP A 185 5.48 -17.01 2.26
N ASP A 186 6.75 -17.13 1.84
CA ASP A 186 7.94 -16.94 2.65
C ASP A 186 7.98 -15.59 3.40
N PHE A 187 7.43 -14.53 2.80
CA PHE A 187 7.36 -13.20 3.42
C PHE A 187 6.28 -13.13 4.50
N ILE A 188 5.14 -13.77 4.27
CA ILE A 188 4.01 -13.80 5.21
C ILE A 188 4.45 -14.40 6.54
N THR A 189 5.35 -15.38 6.54
CA THR A 189 5.86 -16.01 7.77
C THR A 189 6.66 -15.05 8.67
N TYR A 190 7.06 -13.88 8.18
CA TYR A 190 7.71 -12.85 9.00
C TYR A 190 6.75 -12.17 9.98
N PHE A 191 5.44 -12.26 9.73
CA PHE A 191 4.40 -11.60 10.50
C PHE A 191 3.51 -12.68 11.11
N PRO A 192 3.80 -13.17 12.33
CA PRO A 192 3.09 -14.31 12.91
C PRO A 192 1.61 -14.03 13.19
N ASP A 193 1.23 -12.75 13.33
CA ASP A 193 -0.13 -12.31 13.62
C ASP A 193 -0.82 -11.68 12.39
N LEU A 194 -0.28 -11.91 11.18
CA LEU A 194 -0.81 -11.31 9.95
C LEU A 194 -2.19 -11.86 9.63
N GLU A 195 -3.21 -11.00 9.65
CA GLU A 195 -4.56 -11.35 9.25
C GLU A 195 -4.78 -11.08 7.75
N LYS A 196 -4.16 -10.01 7.24
CA LYS A 196 -4.42 -9.53 5.87
C LYS A 196 -3.18 -8.96 5.19
N LEU A 197 -2.91 -9.46 3.98
CA LEU A 197 -1.88 -8.95 3.08
C LEU A 197 -2.53 -8.20 1.91
N TYR A 198 -2.08 -6.98 1.69
CA TYR A 198 -2.56 -6.12 0.61
C TYR A 198 -1.50 -5.91 -0.48
N PHE A 199 -1.96 -5.79 -1.71
CA PHE A 199 -1.17 -5.24 -2.82
C PHE A 199 -1.66 -3.84 -3.15
N ILE A 200 -0.76 -2.87 -3.10
CA ILE A 200 -1.10 -1.46 -3.31
C ILE A 200 -0.86 -1.08 -4.76
N ILE A 201 -1.91 -0.55 -5.39
CA ILE A 201 -1.90 -0.05 -6.76
C ILE A 201 -2.06 1.46 -6.75
N LYS A 202 -1.12 2.14 -7.41
CA LYS A 202 -1.29 3.55 -7.76
C LYS A 202 -2.16 3.71 -8.98
N ILE A 203 -3.33 4.32 -8.85
CA ILE A 203 -4.08 4.75 -10.03
C ILE A 203 -3.50 6.08 -10.52
N LYS A 204 -3.02 6.06 -11.76
CA LYS A 204 -2.61 7.25 -12.51
C LYS A 204 -3.73 7.65 -13.46
N GLN A 205 -3.83 8.95 -13.77
CA GLN A 205 -4.79 9.48 -14.75
C GLN A 205 -4.69 8.82 -16.14
N THR A 206 -3.55 8.20 -16.44
CA THR A 206 -3.31 7.49 -17.69
C THR A 206 -2.68 6.13 -17.42
N GLY A 207 -3.26 5.08 -18.01
CA GLY A 207 -2.61 3.76 -18.10
C GLY A 207 -2.88 2.80 -16.95
N SER A 208 -3.57 3.22 -15.88
CA SER A 208 -3.90 2.33 -14.75
C SER A 208 -5.29 1.69 -14.85
N ILE A 209 -6.19 2.23 -15.69
CA ILE A 209 -7.58 1.79 -15.82
C ILE A 209 -7.80 1.26 -17.24
N ILE A 210 -8.39 0.07 -17.34
CA ILE A 210 -8.77 -0.56 -18.59
C ILE A 210 -9.90 0.29 -19.21
N PRO A 211 -9.70 0.86 -20.41
CA PRO A 211 -10.76 1.63 -21.04
C PRO A 211 -11.92 0.69 -21.38
N PRO A 212 -13.18 1.15 -21.25
CA PRO A 212 -14.31 0.36 -21.69
C PRO A 212 -14.15 0.02 -23.17
N PRO A 213 -14.61 -1.17 -23.62
CA PRO A 213 -14.55 -1.55 -25.02
C PRO A 213 -15.16 -0.44 -25.85
N THR A 214 -14.38 0.07 -26.82
CA THR A 214 -14.90 1.13 -27.67
C THR A 214 -16.02 0.51 -28.48
N PRO A 215 -17.27 1.02 -28.41
CA PRO A 215 -18.33 0.50 -29.26
C PRO A 215 -17.81 0.59 -30.69
N SER A 216 -17.78 -0.54 -31.40
CA SER A 216 -17.33 -0.60 -32.78
C SER A 216 -18.02 0.53 -33.52
N LEU A 217 -17.25 1.54 -33.92
CA LEU A 217 -17.79 2.60 -34.76
C LEU A 217 -18.43 1.86 -35.93
N PRO A 218 -19.70 2.12 -36.29
CA PRO A 218 -20.19 1.67 -37.57
C PRO A 218 -19.16 2.21 -38.57
N VAL A 219 -18.45 1.30 -39.23
CA VAL A 219 -17.43 1.63 -40.23
C VAL A 219 -18.06 2.69 -41.10
N GLY A 220 -17.48 3.89 -41.08
CA GLY A 220 -18.01 5.08 -41.74
C GLY A 220 -17.88 4.97 -43.25
N GLY A 221 -18.40 3.90 -43.85
CA GLY A 221 -18.84 3.92 -45.23
C GLY A 221 -20.09 4.78 -45.28
N LYS A 222 -20.09 5.79 -46.14
CA LYS A 222 -21.34 6.45 -46.55
C LYS A 222 -22.23 5.33 -47.09
N LYS A 223 -23.26 4.89 -46.36
CA LYS A 223 -24.27 3.99 -46.92
C LYS A 223 -24.93 4.76 -48.06
N ARG A 224 -24.49 4.43 -49.29
CA ARG A 224 -25.18 4.81 -50.50
C ARG A 224 -26.44 3.93 -50.58
N ASP A 225 -27.53 4.49 -51.08
CA ASP A 225 -28.64 3.63 -51.52
C ASP A 225 -28.24 2.84 -52.76
N TYR A 226 -29.15 1.99 -53.24
CA TYR A 226 -28.93 1.12 -54.40
C TYR A 226 -28.62 1.93 -55.68
N GLU A 227 -28.96 3.22 -55.71
CA GLU A 227 -28.76 4.15 -56.81
C GLU A 227 -27.47 4.98 -56.67
N GLY A 228 -26.69 4.75 -55.60
CA GLY A 228 -25.41 5.42 -55.39
C GLY A 228 -25.50 6.78 -54.68
N ASN A 229 -26.70 7.20 -54.25
CA ASN A 229 -26.92 8.47 -53.57
C ASN A 229 -26.57 8.34 -52.08
N VAL A 230 -25.88 9.35 -51.56
CA VAL A 230 -25.49 9.40 -50.14
C VAL A 230 -26.74 9.70 -49.32
N LYS A 231 -27.18 8.77 -48.45
CA LYS A 231 -28.32 9.03 -47.56
C LYS A 231 -28.09 10.34 -46.80
N PRO A 232 -29.07 11.27 -46.78
CA PRO A 232 -28.96 12.49 -46.01
C PRO A 232 -28.83 12.10 -44.54
N ASN A 233 -27.61 12.21 -44.01
CA ASN A 233 -27.36 12.02 -42.60
C ASN A 233 -28.22 13.05 -41.86
N ALA A 234 -29.23 12.59 -41.14
CA ALA A 234 -29.80 13.36 -40.05
C ALA A 234 -28.62 13.83 -39.22
N ARG A 235 -28.34 15.14 -39.26
CA ARG A 235 -27.34 15.78 -38.42
C ARG A 235 -27.87 15.66 -36.99
N GLN A 236 -27.71 14.49 -36.37
CA GLN A 236 -27.74 14.41 -34.94
C GLN A 236 -26.73 15.44 -34.46
N PRO A 237 -27.10 16.36 -33.56
CA PRO A 237 -26.14 17.30 -33.00
C PRO A 237 -24.99 16.46 -32.47
N LEU A 238 -23.78 16.69 -32.99
CA LEU A 238 -22.56 16.11 -32.45
C LEU A 238 -22.51 16.54 -30.99
N LYS A 239 -23.05 15.71 -30.08
CA LYS A 239 -22.79 15.81 -28.64
C LYS A 239 -21.30 16.01 -28.55
N ARG A 240 -20.87 17.18 -28.06
CA ARG A 240 -19.47 17.61 -27.97
C ARG A 240 -18.65 16.41 -27.53
N ARG A 241 -17.98 15.75 -28.49
CA ARG A 241 -17.23 14.52 -28.19
C ARG A 241 -16.09 14.98 -27.30
N LEU A 242 -16.03 14.44 -26.08
CA LEU A 242 -14.90 14.68 -25.19
C LEU A 242 -13.62 14.35 -25.96
N THR A 243 -12.62 15.20 -25.84
CA THR A 243 -11.30 14.86 -26.37
C THR A 243 -10.81 13.59 -25.67
N ARG A 244 -9.92 12.82 -26.29
CA ARG A 244 -9.36 11.61 -25.69
C ARG A 244 -8.79 11.87 -24.28
N ALA A 245 -8.20 13.05 -24.06
CA ALA A 245 -7.70 13.47 -22.76
C ALA A 245 -8.83 13.71 -21.74
N GLN A 246 -9.91 14.39 -22.15
CA GLN A 246 -11.08 14.61 -21.30
C GLN A 246 -11.79 13.30 -20.94
N ALA A 247 -11.92 12.38 -21.89
CA ALA A 247 -12.50 11.06 -21.65
C ALA A 247 -11.68 10.24 -20.63
N LYS A 248 -10.34 10.26 -20.74
CA LYS A 248 -9.45 9.61 -19.76
C LYS A 248 -9.56 10.22 -18.37
N LYS A 249 -9.59 11.56 -18.27
CA LYS A 249 -9.76 12.27 -16.99
C LYS A 249 -11.10 11.93 -16.34
N LYS A 250 -12.17 11.87 -17.15
CA LYS A 250 -13.50 11.47 -16.68
C LYS A 250 -13.49 10.03 -16.18
N LEU A 251 -12.93 9.09 -16.96
CA LEU A 251 -12.81 7.69 -16.55
C LEU A 251 -12.06 7.53 -15.23
N TYR A 252 -10.97 8.28 -15.03
CA TYR A 252 -10.24 8.32 -13.77
C TYR A 252 -11.09 8.81 -12.60
N SER A 253 -11.81 9.93 -12.78
CA SER A 253 -12.71 10.49 -11.74
C SER A 253 -13.82 9.51 -11.40
N ASP A 254 -14.54 9.02 -12.42
CA ASP A 254 -15.67 8.10 -12.26
C ASP A 254 -15.24 6.81 -11.55
N THR A 255 -14.06 6.27 -11.88
CA THR A 255 -13.52 5.06 -11.25
C THR A 255 -13.11 5.33 -9.79
N THR A 256 -12.46 6.46 -9.53
CA THR A 256 -12.06 6.88 -8.17
C THR A 256 -13.28 7.04 -7.27
N GLU A 257 -14.28 7.78 -7.73
CA GLU A 257 -15.53 8.01 -6.99
C GLU A 257 -16.27 6.70 -6.74
N ARG A 258 -16.31 5.81 -7.73
CA ARG A 258 -16.95 4.50 -7.57
C ARG A 258 -16.25 3.65 -6.51
N ILE A 259 -14.92 3.51 -6.56
CA ILE A 259 -14.15 2.73 -5.56
C ILE A 259 -14.38 3.29 -4.16
N LYS A 260 -14.33 4.62 -3.99
CA LYS A 260 -14.58 5.27 -2.69
C LYS A 260 -16.00 4.98 -2.19
N ALA A 261 -17.00 5.11 -3.06
CA ALA A 261 -18.39 4.84 -2.72
C ALA A 261 -18.63 3.37 -2.36
N THR A 262 -18.04 2.43 -3.10
CA THR A 262 -18.10 0.99 -2.80
C THR A 262 -17.48 0.71 -1.43
N ALA A 263 -16.27 1.22 -1.18
CA ALA A 263 -15.55 1.00 0.08
C ALA A 263 -16.33 1.55 1.28
N GLN A 264 -16.93 2.74 1.15
CA GLN A 264 -17.76 3.32 2.22
C GLN A 264 -19.06 2.54 2.43
N ARG A 265 -19.75 2.16 1.36
CA ARG A 265 -21.03 1.42 1.44
C ARG A 265 -20.86 0.05 2.07
N GLU A 266 -19.76 -0.63 1.76
CA GLU A 266 -19.48 -2.00 2.19
C GLU A 266 -18.55 -2.07 3.40
N ASN A 267 -18.20 -0.92 3.98
CA ASN A 267 -17.30 -0.80 5.13
C ASN A 267 -15.96 -1.54 4.91
N LEU A 268 -15.40 -1.40 3.70
CA LEU A 268 -14.08 -1.94 3.36
C LEU A 268 -12.98 -1.11 4.01
N ALA A 269 -11.77 -1.69 4.08
CA ALA A 269 -10.66 -1.02 4.75
C ALA A 269 -10.31 0.32 4.10
N TYR A 270 -10.12 1.33 4.95
CA TYR A 270 -9.70 2.68 4.58
C TYR A 270 -8.47 3.03 5.41
N TYR A 271 -7.46 3.60 4.76
CA TYR A 271 -6.28 4.13 5.44
C TYR A 271 -5.90 5.47 4.85
N GLU A 272 -5.13 6.24 5.59
CA GLU A 272 -4.65 7.52 5.12
C GLU A 272 -3.24 7.83 5.61
N ASP A 273 -2.56 8.66 4.82
CA ASP A 273 -1.28 9.22 5.17
C ASP A 273 -1.31 10.74 4.92
N ILE A 274 -0.18 11.44 5.08
CA ILE A 274 -0.10 12.90 4.90
C ILE A 274 -0.54 13.36 3.50
N LYS A 275 -0.40 12.51 2.49
CA LYS A 275 -0.59 12.87 1.08
C LYS A 275 -1.71 12.10 0.40
N PHE A 276 -2.01 10.89 0.84
CA PHE A 276 -2.85 9.96 0.11
C PHE A 276 -3.97 9.40 0.97
N GLU A 277 -5.04 9.00 0.29
CA GLU A 277 -6.10 8.16 0.82
C GLU A 277 -6.03 6.80 0.14
N TYR A 278 -6.20 5.74 0.92
CA TYR A 278 -6.07 4.35 0.52
C TYR A 278 -7.41 3.65 0.78
N PHE A 279 -7.94 2.99 -0.24
CA PHE A 279 -9.20 2.26 -0.17
C PHE A 279 -8.98 0.84 -0.63
N GLU A 280 -9.44 -0.12 0.15
CA GLU A 280 -9.58 -1.48 -0.32
C GLU A 280 -10.57 -1.52 -1.50
N ALA A 281 -10.14 -2.11 -2.60
CA ALA A 281 -10.97 -2.29 -3.78
C ALA A 281 -11.53 -3.72 -3.78
N LYS A 282 -12.84 -3.80 -3.97
CA LYS A 282 -13.50 -5.07 -4.25
C LYS A 282 -13.03 -5.64 -5.58
N GLU A 283 -13.07 -6.95 -5.73
CA GLU A 283 -12.67 -7.67 -6.93
C GLU A 283 -13.26 -7.06 -8.22
N GLU A 284 -14.57 -6.79 -8.28
CA GLU A 284 -15.21 -6.25 -9.50
C GLU A 284 -14.75 -4.82 -9.84
N ASP A 285 -14.23 -4.10 -8.86
CA ASP A 285 -13.62 -2.78 -9.05
C ASP A 285 -12.14 -2.89 -9.41
N ALA A 286 -11.43 -3.83 -8.81
CA ALA A 286 -10.04 -4.12 -9.06
C ALA A 286 -9.83 -4.70 -10.47
N GLU A 287 -10.72 -5.54 -10.99
CA GLU A 287 -10.69 -6.10 -12.36
C GLU A 287 -10.58 -5.06 -13.48
N LYS A 288 -11.01 -3.82 -13.22
CA LYS A 288 -10.92 -2.71 -14.18
C LYS A 288 -9.55 -2.04 -14.18
N LEU A 289 -8.63 -2.48 -13.33
CA LEU A 289 -7.28 -1.97 -13.23
C LEU A 289 -6.34 -2.82 -14.08
N VAL A 290 -5.42 -2.15 -14.79
CA VAL A 290 -4.45 -2.83 -15.68
C VAL A 290 -3.57 -3.82 -14.92
N PHE A 291 -3.32 -3.57 -13.63
CA PHE A 291 -2.46 -4.41 -12.78
C PHE A 291 -3.19 -5.57 -12.10
N TYR A 292 -4.51 -5.70 -12.27
CA TYR A 292 -5.27 -6.71 -11.54
C TYR A 292 -4.96 -8.13 -11.98
N GLU A 293 -4.93 -8.40 -13.28
CA GLU A 293 -4.68 -9.75 -13.80
C GLU A 293 -3.35 -10.36 -13.28
N PRO A 294 -2.22 -9.63 -13.27
CA PRO A 294 -1.01 -10.10 -12.62
C PRO A 294 -1.15 -10.42 -11.12
N ILE A 295 -1.86 -9.56 -10.37
CA ILE A 295 -2.06 -9.73 -8.92
C ILE A 295 -3.01 -10.92 -8.66
N SER A 296 -4.06 -11.07 -9.45
CA SER A 296 -4.98 -12.19 -9.40
C SER A 296 -4.26 -13.52 -9.68
N THR A 297 -3.37 -13.55 -10.69
CA THR A 297 -2.53 -14.72 -10.97
C THR A 297 -1.64 -15.09 -9.77
N LEU A 298 -1.07 -14.07 -9.10
CA LEU A 298 -0.30 -14.26 -7.87
C LEU A 298 -1.16 -14.81 -6.73
N PHE A 299 -2.38 -14.32 -6.56
CA PHE A 299 -3.32 -14.79 -5.52
C PHE A 299 -3.66 -16.26 -5.72
N THR A 300 -4.02 -16.65 -6.94
CA THR A 300 -4.28 -18.07 -7.26
C THR A 300 -3.06 -18.93 -6.98
N GLY A 301 -1.87 -18.47 -7.38
CA GLY A 301 -0.63 -19.19 -7.08
C GLY A 301 -0.34 -19.35 -5.58
N LEU A 302 -0.71 -18.38 -4.75
CA LEU A 302 -0.59 -18.47 -3.29
C LEU A 302 -1.60 -19.45 -2.69
N GLU A 303 -2.85 -19.37 -3.13
CA GLU A 303 -3.91 -20.27 -2.68
C GLU A 303 -3.60 -21.74 -3.04
N ASP A 304 -3.12 -21.99 -4.26
CA ASP A 304 -2.67 -23.30 -4.70
C ASP A 304 -1.52 -23.83 -3.83
N LEU A 305 -0.54 -22.98 -3.49
CA LEU A 305 0.55 -23.35 -2.59
C LEU A 305 0.03 -23.76 -1.21
N TRP A 306 -0.84 -22.96 -0.61
CA TRP A 306 -1.40 -23.25 0.71
C TRP A 306 -2.25 -24.53 0.72
N GLN A 307 -3.05 -24.76 -0.32
CA GLN A 307 -3.82 -26.00 -0.46
C GLN A 307 -2.91 -27.23 -0.56
N ASN A 308 -1.84 -27.14 -1.36
CA ASN A 308 -0.88 -28.23 -1.51
C ASN A 308 -0.10 -28.49 -0.21
N GLN A 309 0.30 -27.45 0.51
CA GLN A 309 1.00 -27.57 1.80
C GLN A 309 0.13 -28.26 2.85
N GLU A 310 -1.17 -27.90 2.94
CA GLU A 310 -2.13 -28.56 3.84
C GLU A 310 -2.32 -30.04 3.50
N ALA A 311 -2.40 -30.36 2.21
CA ALA A 311 -2.54 -31.74 1.74
C ALA A 311 -1.33 -32.62 2.09
N THR A 312 -0.15 -32.02 2.28
CA THR A 312 1.11 -32.76 2.41
C THR A 312 1.40 -33.25 3.85
N GLN A 313 0.64 -32.85 4.89
CA GLN A 313 0.70 -33.29 6.32
C GLN A 313 2.08 -33.33 7.05
N PHE A 314 3.21 -33.19 6.35
CA PHE A 314 4.57 -33.38 6.88
C PHE A 314 5.37 -32.08 7.02
N LEU A 315 4.70 -30.91 7.02
CA LEU A 315 5.41 -29.66 7.19
C LEU A 315 5.68 -29.39 8.68
N PRO A 316 6.91 -28.97 9.04
CA PRO A 316 7.28 -28.65 10.42
C PRO A 316 6.59 -27.38 10.96
N HIS A 317 5.89 -26.62 10.11
CA HIS A 317 5.22 -25.36 10.46
C HIS A 317 3.78 -25.35 9.92
N PRO A 318 2.80 -24.80 10.69
CA PRO A 318 1.43 -24.67 10.23
C PRO A 318 1.34 -23.71 9.04
N VAL A 319 0.47 -24.03 8.08
CA VAL A 319 0.19 -23.17 6.92
C VAL A 319 -0.47 -21.89 7.42
N HIS A 320 0.21 -20.75 7.25
CA HIS A 320 -0.29 -19.46 7.70
C HIS A 320 -1.11 -18.80 6.58
N ARG A 321 -2.39 -19.18 6.47
CA ARG A 321 -3.32 -18.57 5.52
C ARG A 321 -3.71 -17.16 5.96
N VAL A 322 -3.53 -16.20 5.07
CA VAL A 322 -3.90 -14.79 5.29
C VAL A 322 -4.88 -14.32 4.24
N ALA A 323 -5.76 -13.40 4.61
CA ALA A 323 -6.66 -12.79 3.63
C ALA A 323 -5.84 -11.95 2.64
N LEU A 324 -6.13 -12.08 1.35
CA LEU A 324 -5.50 -11.31 0.29
C LEU A 324 -6.42 -10.17 -0.15
N GLY A 325 -5.84 -9.02 -0.49
CA GLY A 325 -6.64 -7.88 -0.93
C GLY A 325 -5.85 -6.89 -1.79
N VAL A 326 -6.59 -5.99 -2.45
CA VAL A 326 -6.02 -4.92 -3.25
C VAL A 326 -6.39 -3.58 -2.63
N ILE A 327 -5.38 -2.74 -2.40
CA ILE A 327 -5.59 -1.36 -1.97
C ILE A 327 -5.25 -0.42 -3.11
N VAL A 328 -6.09 0.58 -3.28
CA VAL A 328 -5.98 1.59 -4.31
C VAL A 328 -5.80 2.93 -3.63
N TYR A 329 -4.90 3.77 -4.13
CA TYR A 329 -4.65 5.07 -3.50
C TYR A 329 -4.75 6.27 -4.44
N PHE A 330 -5.13 7.39 -3.83
CA PHE A 330 -5.43 8.65 -4.50
C PHE A 330 -4.73 9.82 -3.79
N ASP A 331 -4.30 10.84 -4.53
CA ASP A 331 -3.83 12.09 -3.93
C ASP A 331 -4.97 12.75 -3.13
N LYS A 332 -4.70 13.15 -1.90
CA LYS A 332 -5.61 13.99 -1.10
C LYS A 332 -5.85 15.31 -1.86
N PRO A 333 -7.08 15.84 -1.84
CA PRO A 333 -7.34 17.16 -2.39
C PRO A 333 -6.43 18.16 -1.70
N LYS A 334 -5.65 18.93 -2.47
CA LYS A 334 -4.86 20.01 -1.89
C LYS A 334 -5.83 20.96 -1.18
N PRO A 335 -5.57 21.36 0.07
CA PRO A 335 -6.38 22.39 0.71
C PRO A 335 -6.37 23.60 -0.22
N ALA A 336 -7.56 24.14 -0.50
CA ALA A 336 -7.70 25.30 -1.37
C ALA A 336 -6.69 26.35 -0.88
N ALA A 337 -5.76 26.75 -1.76
CA ALA A 337 -4.80 27.77 -1.41
C ALA A 337 -5.61 29.03 -1.09
N THR A 338 -5.76 29.33 0.20
CA THR A 338 -6.26 30.63 0.64
C THR A 338 -5.29 31.65 0.06
N LYS A 339 -5.74 32.34 -1.00
CA LYS A 339 -5.02 33.50 -1.54
C LYS A 339 -4.84 34.45 -0.35
N LYS A 340 -3.60 34.60 0.07
CA LYS A 340 -3.22 35.56 1.10
C LYS A 340 -3.30 36.96 0.54
#